data_AF-A0A445BKD4-F1
#
_entry.id   AF-A0A445BKD4-F1
#
_cell.length_a   1.000
_cell.length_b   1.000
_cell.length_c   1.000
_cell.angle_alpha   90.00
_cell.angle_beta   90.00
_cell.angle_gamma   90.00
#
_symmetry.space_group_name_H-M   'P 1'
#
loop_
_entity.id
_entity.type
_entity.pdbx_description
1 polymer ?
#
loop_
_entity_poly.entity_id
_entity_poly.type
_entity_poly.pdbx_seq_one_letter_code
_entity_poly.pdbx_strand_id
1 'polypeptide(L)'
;MENYDVKFLCSYGGEIHHRPNDNKISYVGGHNKLYYVNRGIDFTAMLTELSALFDAAGDIHFKYQLPGDDFDALISVTSDNGLNSLMLEYDNL
;
A
#
# COMPACT_ATOMS: atom_id res chain seq x y z
N MET A 1 -7.53 24.36 8.75
CA MET A 1 -7.31 23.00 9.27
C MET A 1 -6.51 22.30 8.20
N GLU A 2 -5.19 22.21 8.40
CA GLU A 2 -4.33 21.48 7.46
C GLU A 2 -4.79 20.02 7.45
N ASN A 3 -4.96 19.48 6.23
CA ASN A 3 -5.50 18.16 6.04
C ASN A 3 -4.45 17.16 6.55
N TYR A 4 -4.66 16.62 7.75
CA TYR A 4 -3.76 15.67 8.43
C TYR A 4 -3.81 14.25 7.81
N ASP A 5 -4.50 14.14 6.67
CA ASP A 5 -4.77 12.89 6.00
C ASP A 5 -3.75 12.68 4.87
N VAL A 6 -3.17 11.50 4.85
CA VAL A 6 -2.23 11.02 3.85
C VAL A 6 -3.02 10.38 2.71
N LYS A 7 -2.63 10.69 1.47
CA LYS A 7 -3.29 10.19 0.27
C LYS A 7 -2.46 9.07 -0.36
N PHE A 8 -3.00 7.87 -0.35
CA PHE A 8 -2.41 6.69 -0.97
C PHE A 8 -3.14 6.30 -2.25
N LEU A 9 -2.40 5.78 -3.23
CA LEU A 9 -2.98 5.00 -4.32
C LEU A 9 -2.89 3.53 -3.91
N CYS A 10 -4.03 2.90 -3.65
CA CYS A 10 -4.08 1.49 -3.27
C CYS A 10 -4.53 0.64 -4.47
N SER A 11 -3.75 -0.38 -4.79
CA SER A 11 -4.06 -1.37 -5.82
C SER A 11 -4.48 -2.70 -5.18
N TYR A 12 -5.58 -3.29 -5.64
CA TYR A 12 -6.15 -4.53 -5.08
C TYR A 12 -6.85 -5.40 -6.13
N GLY A 13 -6.99 -6.70 -5.86
CA GLY A 13 -7.71 -7.66 -6.71
C GLY A 13 -7.00 -8.06 -8.02
N GLY A 14 -5.77 -7.60 -8.25
CA GLY A 14 -4.87 -8.00 -9.32
C GLY A 14 -3.75 -8.92 -8.83
N GLU A 15 -2.85 -9.28 -9.73
CA GLU A 15 -1.76 -10.23 -9.50
C GLU A 15 -0.41 -9.63 -9.86
N ILE A 16 0.63 -10.07 -9.16
CA ILE A 16 2.02 -9.72 -9.50
C ILE A 16 2.54 -10.78 -10.47
N HIS A 17 2.83 -10.37 -11.70
CA HIS A 17 3.35 -11.25 -12.76
C HIS A 17 4.81 -10.94 -13.07
N HIS A 18 5.61 -11.97 -13.32
CA HIS A 18 6.95 -11.81 -13.89
C HIS A 18 6.85 -11.42 -15.35
N ARG A 19 7.53 -10.34 -15.71
CA ARG A 19 7.67 -9.91 -17.09
C ARG A 19 8.72 -10.80 -17.78
N PRO A 20 8.39 -11.40 -18.94
CA PRO A 20 9.27 -12.35 -19.61
C PRO A 20 10.54 -11.72 -20.20
N ASN A 21 10.60 -10.39 -20.34
CA ASN A 21 11.65 -9.72 -21.12
C ASN A 21 12.72 -9.02 -20.27
N ASP A 22 12.44 -8.68 -19.01
CA ASP A 22 13.31 -7.81 -18.20
C ASP A 22 13.53 -8.29 -16.75
N ASN A 23 13.17 -9.53 -16.39
CA ASN A 23 13.20 -10.07 -15.01
C ASN A 23 12.42 -9.26 -13.97
N LYS A 24 11.72 -8.20 -14.39
CA LYS A 24 10.91 -7.36 -13.50
C LYS A 24 9.58 -8.03 -13.22
N ILE A 25 8.92 -7.59 -12.17
CA ILE A 25 7.53 -7.95 -11.91
C ILE A 25 6.62 -6.74 -12.13
N SER A 26 5.36 -7.00 -12.45
CA SER A 26 4.35 -5.95 -12.64
C SER A 26 3.04 -6.37 -12.04
N TYR A 27 2.31 -5.42 -11.45
CA TYR A 27 0.93 -5.63 -11.05
C TYR A 27 0.01 -5.60 -12.28
N VAL A 28 -0.70 -6.70 -12.52
CA VAL A 28 -1.57 -6.89 -13.69
C VAL A 28 -2.98 -7.20 -13.22
N GLY A 29 -3.96 -6.54 -13.86
CA GLY A 29 -5.35 -6.63 -13.43
C GLY A 29 -5.62 -5.82 -12.15
N GLY A 30 -6.77 -6.07 -11.54
CA GLY A 30 -7.19 -5.39 -10.32
C GLY A 30 -7.73 -3.98 -10.52
N HIS A 31 -7.88 -3.27 -9.40
CA HIS A 31 -8.45 -1.94 -9.30
C HIS A 31 -7.51 -1.02 -8.52
N ASN A 32 -7.47 0.25 -8.93
CA ASN A 32 -6.76 1.29 -8.23
C ASN A 32 -7.76 2.25 -7.59
N LYS A 33 -7.59 2.54 -6.31
CA LYS A 33 -8.44 3.49 -5.58
C LYS A 33 -7.57 4.45 -4.80
N LEU A 34 -7.91 5.73 -4.88
CA LEU A 34 -7.33 6.72 -3.99
C LEU A 34 -7.93 6.55 -2.60
N TYR A 35 -7.05 6.44 -1.62
CA TYR A 35 -7.40 6.26 -0.24
C TYR A 35 -6.83 7.40 0.60
N TYR A 36 -7.68 7.99 1.45
CA TYR A 36 -7.29 9.04 2.37
C TYR A 36 -7.33 8.46 3.76
N VAL A 37 -6.24 8.56 4.49
CA VAL A 37 -6.14 7.98 5.83
C VAL A 37 -5.52 8.97 6.79
N ASN A 38 -6.01 8.97 8.02
CA ASN A 38 -5.43 9.79 9.06
C ASN A 38 -4.00 9.35 9.37
N ARG A 39 -3.07 10.31 9.47
CA ARG A 39 -1.67 10.03 9.80
C ARG A 39 -1.46 9.32 11.14
N GLY A 40 -2.39 9.47 12.09
CA GLY A 40 -2.34 8.83 13.41
C GLY A 40 -2.99 7.45 13.48
N ILE A 41 -3.41 6.87 12.35
CA ILE A 41 -4.02 5.54 12.35
C ILE A 41 -3.02 4.48 12.81
N ASP A 42 -3.49 3.50 13.59
CA ASP A 42 -2.70 2.31 13.91
C ASP A 42 -2.83 1.23 12.82
N PHE A 43 -1.92 0.26 12.85
CA PHE A 43 -1.86 -0.80 11.85
C PHE A 43 -3.13 -1.66 11.81
N THR A 44 -3.77 -1.89 12.96
CA THR A 44 -4.97 -2.73 13.04
C THR A 44 -6.18 -2.02 12.41
N ALA A 45 -6.33 -0.73 12.71
CA ALA A 45 -7.36 0.12 12.11
C ALA A 45 -7.13 0.25 10.59
N MET A 46 -5.88 0.46 10.14
CA MET A 46 -5.53 0.49 8.72
C MET A 46 -5.94 -0.79 8.00
N LEU A 47 -5.60 -1.96 8.55
CA LEU A 47 -6.01 -3.24 7.95
C LEU A 47 -7.53 -3.42 7.91
N THR A 48 -8.24 -2.96 8.94
CA THR A 48 -9.71 -3.03 9.01
C THR A 48 -10.34 -2.17 7.91
N GLU A 49 -9.86 -0.96 7.71
CA GLU A 49 -10.35 -0.07 6.65
C GLU A 49 -10.02 -0.63 5.26
N LEU A 50 -8.81 -1.13 5.04
CA LEU A 50 -8.43 -1.77 3.78
C LEU A 50 -9.31 -3.01 3.50
N SER A 51 -9.60 -3.82 4.50
CA SER A 51 -10.52 -4.97 4.37
C SER A 51 -11.90 -4.54 3.90
N ALA A 52 -12.46 -3.50 4.53
CA ALA A 52 -13.75 -2.96 4.17
C ALA A 52 -13.76 -2.32 2.77
N LEU A 53 -12.67 -1.66 2.37
CA LEU A 53 -12.56 -1.00 1.06
C LEU A 53 -12.51 -1.98 -0.10
N PHE A 54 -11.88 -3.13 0.10
CA PHE A 54 -11.61 -4.10 -0.95
C PHE A 54 -12.55 -5.30 -0.92
N ASP A 55 -13.52 -5.32 -0.01
CA ASP A 55 -14.41 -6.46 0.25
C ASP A 55 -13.61 -7.76 0.42
N ALA A 56 -12.44 -7.64 1.05
CA ALA A 56 -11.47 -8.70 1.15
C ALA A 56 -11.77 -9.57 2.37
N ALA A 57 -12.42 -10.71 2.14
CA ALA A 57 -12.60 -11.77 3.12
C ALA A 57 -11.35 -12.67 3.19
N GLY A 58 -10.25 -12.19 3.77
CA GLY A 58 -9.02 -12.99 3.89
C GLY A 58 -7.80 -12.24 4.41
N ASP A 59 -6.63 -12.89 4.30
CA ASP A 59 -5.34 -12.35 4.74
C ASP A 59 -4.88 -11.19 3.85
N ILE A 60 -4.98 -9.97 4.39
CA ILE A 60 -4.56 -8.75 3.70
C ILE A 60 -3.06 -8.56 3.90
N HIS A 61 -2.35 -8.48 2.78
CA HIS A 61 -0.93 -8.18 2.77
C HIS A 61 -0.73 -6.73 2.34
N PHE A 62 -0.51 -5.85 3.31
CA PHE A 62 -0.27 -4.44 3.02
C PHE A 62 1.20 -4.23 2.66
N LYS A 63 1.45 -3.75 1.44
CA LYS A 63 2.79 -3.44 0.93
C LYS A 63 2.80 -2.09 0.23
N TYR A 64 3.94 -1.41 0.27
CA TYR A 64 4.16 -0.15 -0.44
C TYR A 64 5.47 -0.17 -1.23
N GLN A 65 5.58 0.77 -2.16
CA GLN A 65 6.75 0.96 -3.01
C GLN A 65 7.30 2.37 -2.78
N LEU A 66 8.62 2.52 -2.78
CA LEU A 66 9.26 3.83 -2.81
C LEU A 66 9.31 4.39 -4.23
N PRO A 67 9.27 5.72 -4.41
CA PRO A 67 9.38 6.31 -5.74
C PRO A 67 10.71 5.97 -6.41
N GLY A 68 10.63 5.45 -7.63
CA GLY A 68 11.79 5.04 -8.43
C GLY A 68 12.18 3.57 -8.27
N ASP A 69 11.63 2.85 -7.29
CA ASP A 69 11.85 1.42 -7.13
C ASP A 69 10.96 0.59 -8.06
N ASP A 70 11.36 -0.67 -8.26
CA ASP A 70 10.62 -1.69 -9.02
C ASP A 70 9.66 -2.47 -8.12
N PHE A 71 8.69 -3.20 -8.69
CA PHE A 71 7.66 -3.90 -7.90
C PHE A 71 8.22 -5.08 -7.09
N ASP A 72 9.43 -5.56 -7.39
CA ASP A 72 10.12 -6.59 -6.61
C ASP A 72 10.73 -6.04 -5.31
N ALA A 73 10.84 -4.72 -5.18
CA ALA A 73 11.30 -4.02 -3.98
C ALA A 73 10.15 -3.58 -3.04
N LEU A 74 8.97 -4.20 -3.12
CA LEU A 74 7.84 -3.88 -2.26
C LEU A 74 8.16 -4.13 -0.78
N ILE A 75 7.93 -3.11 0.05
CA ILE A 75 8.13 -3.16 1.50
C ILE A 75 6.82 -3.57 2.17
N SER A 76 6.89 -4.60 3.01
CA SER A 76 5.71 -5.10 3.73
C SER A 76 5.50 -4.36 5.04
N VAL A 77 4.27 -3.94 5.29
CA VAL A 77 3.85 -3.33 6.56
C VAL A 77 3.13 -4.39 7.37
N THR A 78 3.71 -4.76 8.51
CA THR A 78 3.21 -5.82 9.40
C THR A 78 3.03 -5.37 10.85
N SER A 79 3.25 -4.08 11.13
CA SER A 79 3.15 -3.49 12.47
C SER A 79 3.07 -1.97 12.39
N ASP A 80 2.76 -1.32 13.52
CA ASP A 80 2.77 0.13 13.66
C ASP A 80 4.13 0.76 13.33
N ASN A 81 5.23 0.05 13.60
CA ASN A 81 6.56 0.54 13.23
C ASN A 81 6.71 0.63 11.70
N GLY A 82 6.25 -0.38 10.97
CA GLY A 82 6.27 -0.35 9.50
C GLY A 82 5.35 0.74 8.93
N LEU A 83 4.22 0.98 9.60
CA LEU A 83 3.29 2.04 9.21
C LEU A 83 3.91 3.43 9.44
N ASN A 84 4.58 3.63 10.58
CA ASN A 84 5.33 4.86 10.86
C ASN A 84 6.43 5.10 9.82
N SER A 85 7.17 4.05 9.43
CA SER A 85 8.14 4.15 8.33
C SER A 85 7.46 4.62 7.04
N LEU A 86 6.35 4.01 6.63
CA LEU A 86 5.58 4.46 5.46
C LEU A 86 5.20 5.94 5.55
N MET A 87 4.70 6.40 6.69
CA MET A 87 4.28 7.80 6.89
C MET A 87 5.48 8.76 6.88
N LEU A 88 6.64 8.34 7.36
CA LEU A 88 7.87 9.14 7.30
C LEU A 88 8.38 9.25 5.87
N GLU A 89 8.38 8.15 5.12
CA GLU A 89 8.78 8.17 3.71
C GLU A 89 7.83 9.04 2.90
N TYR A 90 6.52 9.00 3.16
CA TYR A 90 5.56 9.89 2.51
C TYR A 90 5.86 11.39 2.73
N ASP A 91 6.32 11.79 3.91
CA ASP A 91 6.66 13.20 4.20
C ASP A 91 7.95 13.66 3.52
N ASN A 92 8.83 12.72 3.15
CA ASN A 92 10.12 13.02 2.54
C ASN A 92 10.04 13.14 1.01
N LEU A 93 8.86 12.93 0.42
CA LEU A 93 8.58 12.97 -1.02
C LEU A 93 7.99 14.31 -1.47
#